data_AF-A0A352UJ63-F1
#
_entry.id   AF-A0A352UJ63-F1
#
_cell.length_a   1.000
_cell.length_b   1.000
_cell.length_c   1.000
_cell.angle_alpha   90.00
_cell.angle_beta   90.00
_cell.angle_gamma   90.00
#
_symmetry.space_group_name_H-M   'P 1'
#
loop_
_entity.id
_entity.type
_entity.pdbx_description
1 polymer ?
#
loop_
_entity_poly.entity_id
_entity_poly.type
_entity_poly.pdbx_seq_one_letter_code
_entity_poly.pdbx_strand_id
1 'polypeptide(L)' 'MGSEPDEPTVTLVMESEVFLRLCCGRIDPEEALNAGAVKIAGNLRLGEAIVQQMNYMP' A
#
# COMPACT_ATOMS: atom_id res chain seq x y z
N MET A 1 -15.20 13.69 -8.11
CA MET A 1 -14.48 12.62 -7.39
C MET A 1 -14.70 11.35 -8.17
N GLY A 2 -13.64 10.66 -8.62
CA GLY A 2 -13.82 9.38 -9.31
C GLY A 2 -14.41 8.35 -8.35
N SER A 3 -15.39 7.59 -8.80
CA SER A 3 -15.87 6.42 -8.06
C SER A 3 -14.78 5.37 -8.01
N GLU A 4 -14.81 4.52 -6.98
CA GLU A 4 -13.96 3.32 -6.94
C GLU A 4 -14.19 2.48 -8.21
N PRO A 5 -13.14 1.82 -8.75
CA PRO A 5 -13.31 0.91 -9.88
C PRO A 5 -14.26 -0.23 -9.49
N ASP A 6 -15.15 -0.63 -10.40
CA ASP A 6 -16.05 -1.78 -10.16
C ASP A 6 -15.26 -3.10 -10.02
N GLU A 7 -14.15 -3.23 -10.75
CA GLU A 7 -13.25 -4.39 -10.72
C GLU A 7 -11.79 -3.93 -10.54
N PRO A 8 -11.37 -3.64 -9.30
CA PRO A 8 -10.00 -3.23 -9.04
C PRO A 8 -9.03 -4.42 -9.22
N THR A 9 -7.94 -4.21 -9.97
CA THR A 9 -6.85 -5.20 -10.08
C THR A 9 -6.22 -5.51 -8.71
N VAL A 10 -6.18 -4.50 -7.84
CA VAL A 10 -5.68 -4.61 -6.47
C VAL A 10 -6.42 -3.63 -5.56
N THR A 11 -6.69 -4.06 -4.33
CA THR A 11 -7.18 -3.22 -3.25
C THR A 11 -6.19 -3.26 -2.10
N LEU A 12 -5.75 -2.10 -1.64
CA LEU A 12 -4.88 -1.94 -0.48
C LEU A 12 -5.68 -1.36 0.67
N VAL A 13 -5.70 -2.04 1.80
CA VAL A 13 -6.38 -1.57 3.01
C VAL A 13 -5.37 -1.43 4.13
N MET A 14 -5.30 -0.23 4.70
CA MET A 14 -4.41 0.12 5.81
C MET A 14 -4.97 1.32 6.58
N GLU A 15 -4.47 1.55 7.79
CA GLU A 15 -4.77 2.77 8.53
C GLU A 15 -4.18 4.00 7.81
N SER A 16 -4.86 5.14 7.89
CA SER A 16 -4.40 6.37 7.22
C SER A 16 -3.00 6.81 7.70
N GLU A 17 -2.65 6.54 8.96
CA GLU A 17 -1.31 6.78 9.49
C GLU A 17 -0.25 5.93 8.77
N VAL A 18 -0.53 4.64 8.55
CA VAL A 18 0.37 3.72 7.84
C VAL A 18 0.60 4.21 6.41
N PHE A 19 -0.48 4.62 5.73
CA PHE A 19 -0.39 5.21 4.39
C PHE A 19 0.53 6.43 4.35
N LEU A 20 0.32 7.40 5.26
CA LEU A 20 1.15 8.62 5.31
C LEU A 20 2.61 8.32 5.67
N ARG A 21 2.85 7.38 6.58
CA ARG A 21 4.22 6.99 6.98
C ARG A 21 4.95 6.28 5.85
N LEU A 22 4.28 5.40 5.10
CA LEU A 22 4.83 4.77 3.89
C LEU A 22 5.15 5.81 2.82
N CYS A 23 4.19 6.69 2.49
CA CYS A 23 4.38 7.72 1.47
C CYS A 23 5.48 8.74 1.80
N CYS A 24 5.71 9.03 3.08
CA CYS A 24 6.79 9.92 3.51
C CYS A 24 8.11 9.19 3.79
N GLY A 25 8.18 7.89 3.48
CA GLY A 25 9.36 7.07 3.74
C GLY A 25 9.78 6.93 5.20
N ARG A 26 8.83 7.11 6.13
CA ARG A 26 9.06 7.03 7.58
C ARG A 26 8.99 5.62 8.13
N ILE A 27 8.50 4.65 7.36
CA ILE A 27 8.54 3.23 7.69
C ILE A 27 8.94 2.43 6.46
N ASP A 28 9.63 1.33 6.70
CA ASP A 28 10.05 0.42 5.65
C ASP A 28 8.84 -0.36 5.08
N PRO A 29 8.66 -0.41 3.76
CA PRO A 29 7.58 -1.16 3.13
C PRO A 29 7.56 -2.66 3.45
N GLU A 30 8.72 -3.31 3.54
CA GLU A 30 8.84 -4.74 3.85
C GLU A 30 8.44 -5.01 5.30
N GLU A 31 8.86 -4.15 6.23
CA GLU A 31 8.41 -4.21 7.63
C GLU A 31 6.89 -4.04 7.75
N ALA A 32 6.29 -3.09 7.03
CA ALA A 32 4.84 -2.86 7.06
C ALA A 32 4.04 -4.06 6.52
N LEU A 33 4.53 -4.71 5.46
CA LEU A 33 3.94 -5.93 4.90
C LEU A 33 4.05 -7.10 5.88
N ASN A 34 5.23 -7.33 6.43
CA ASN A 34 5.48 -8.43 7.38
C ASN A 34 4.69 -8.27 8.68
N ALA A 35 4.45 -7.04 9.13
CA ALA A 35 3.62 -6.73 10.29
C ALA A 35 2.11 -6.85 10.01
N GLY A 36 1.69 -7.07 8.77
CA GLY A 36 0.28 -7.11 8.37
C GLY A 36 -0.42 -5.75 8.41
N ALA A 37 0.35 -4.65 8.42
CA ALA A 37 -0.18 -3.28 8.45
C ALA A 37 -0.85 -2.87 7.13
N VAL A 38 -0.56 -3.60 6.04
CA VAL A 38 -1.20 -3.46 4.73
C VAL A 38 -1.85 -4.79 4.34
N LYS A 39 -3.17 -4.78 4.15
CA LYS A 39 -3.90 -5.91 3.58
C LYS A 39 -4.02 -5.72 2.08
N ILE A 40 -3.71 -6.77 1.33
CA ILE A 40 -3.75 -6.79 -0.13
C ILE A 40 -4.84 -7.76 -0.58
N ALA A 41 -5.76 -7.30 -1.41
CA ALA A 41 -6.72 -8.13 -2.12
C ALA A 41 -6.53 -7.99 -3.65
N GLY A 42 -6.77 -9.07 -4.40
CA GLY A 42 -6.53 -9.12 -5.85
C GLY A 42 -5.11 -9.59 -6.19
N ASN A 43 -4.42 -8.87 -7.07
CA ASN A 43 -3.07 -9.23 -7.50
C ASN A 43 -2.02 -8.91 -6.41
N LEU A 44 -1.58 -9.94 -5.67
CA LEU A 44 -0.63 -9.80 -4.57
C LEU A 44 0.70 -9.17 -5.00
N ARG A 45 1.31 -9.67 -6.08
CA ARG A 45 2.61 -9.19 -6.56
C ARG A 45 2.57 -7.71 -6.95
N LEU A 46 1.48 -7.27 -7.57
CA LEU A 46 1.27 -5.86 -7.89
C LEU A 46 1.09 -5.03 -6.62
N GLY A 47 0.32 -5.52 -5.65
CA GLY A 47 0.12 -4.85 -4.37
C GLY A 47 1.41 -4.65 -3.60
N GLU A 48 2.23 -5.70 -3.47
CA GLU A 48 3.55 -5.61 -2.82
C GLU A 48 4.47 -4.64 -3.53
N ALA A 49 4.50 -4.68 -4.88
CA ALA A 49 5.29 -3.74 -5.67
C ALA A 49 4.85 -2.29 -5.48
N ILE A 50 3.54 -2.02 -5.39
CA ILE A 50 3.02 -0.68 -5.09
C ILE A 50 3.50 -0.23 -3.70
N VAL A 51 3.35 -1.08 -2.68
CA VAL A 51 3.76 -0.74 -1.30
C VAL A 51 5.26 -0.48 -1.22
N GLN A 52 6.09 -1.29 -1.89
CA GLN A 52 7.54 -1.09 -2.00
C GLN A 52 7.92 0.25 -2.63
N GLN A 53 7.11 0.75 -3.58
CA GLN A 53 7.35 2.03 -4.26
C GLN A 53 6.81 3.24 -3.48
N MET A 54 6.02 3.07 -2.41
CA MET A 54 5.50 4.19 -1.62
C MET A 54 6.59 4.99 -0.90
N ASN A 55 7.74 4.36 -0.61
CA ASN A 55 8.89 4.99 0.05
C ASN A 55 9.76 5.85 -0.92
N TYR A 56 9.37 6.00 -2.18
CA TYR A 56 10.08 6.88 -3.13
C TYR A 56 9.47 8.29 -3.14
N MET A 57 9.70 9.08 -2.09
CA MET A 57 9.52 10.53 -2.16
C MET A 57 10.87 11.20 -1.89
N PRO A 58 11.54 11.79 -2.91
CA PRO A 58 12.75 12.59 -2.71
C PRO A 58 12.46 13.89 -1.95
#